data_AF-A0A7R9L8C0-F1
#
_entry.id   AF-A0A7R9L8C0-F1
#
_cell.length_a   1.000
_cell.length_b   1.000
_cell.length_c   1.000
_cell.angle_alpha   90.00
_cell.angle_beta   90.00
_cell.angle_gamma   90.00
#
_symmetry.space_group_name_H-M   'P 1'
#
loop_
_entity.id
_entity.type
_entity.pdbx_description
1 polymer ?
#
loop_
_entity_poly.entity_id
_entity_poly.type
_entity_poly.pdbx_seq_one_letter_code
_entity_poly.pdbx_strand_id
1 'polypeptide(L)'
;MTMLQHWQQIYDPMGNIWVSSAIALIPIIFFFLALAVFRMKGSVAGTITVVLALLVSLFAYQMPTVMALASLVYGFFYAPVAFGAMGIPIIVAGQVSGVETMEISQMVGRQLPFMVPIVLFWIMAIMDGWRGVKETWPAVIVGGGSFALAQYLTSNFVGPELPDITASIASLVSLTILLKYWQPKHIFRFANEDDSMSENLAAQKQQKYSLAQIAKAWSPFAILTVMVTIWSVKPFKDLFTKDGALHDLVISIKVPYLHQMIQKMPPVVAEVKDYDAIYKFDWFSATGTAIIIAAIITIIFLKMKPKEAVVTFAETINELKIPIYSIGMVLAFAFIANYSGMSATLALALAHTGQAFTFFSPFLGWLGVFLTGSDTSANALFGALQATTAQQIGVPEVLLVAANTSGGVTGKMISPQSIAIACAAVGLVGKESDLFRFTVKHSITFTVMIGIIITLQAYVFPWMIP
;
A
#
# COMPACT_ATOMS: atom_id res chain seq x y z
N MET A 1 3.18 -3.63 -37.13
CA MET A 1 2.13 -3.56 -36.09
C MET A 1 1.77 -5.00 -35.75
N THR A 2 1.89 -5.40 -34.49
CA THR A 2 1.72 -6.78 -34.03
C THR A 2 0.75 -6.82 -32.86
N MET A 3 -0.09 -7.87 -32.80
CA MET A 3 -1.24 -7.92 -31.90
C MET A 3 -0.86 -8.35 -30.47
N LEU A 4 -1.58 -7.83 -29.48
CA LEU A 4 -1.49 -8.29 -28.08
C LEU A 4 -2.27 -9.60 -27.91
N GLN A 5 -1.59 -10.69 -28.28
CA GLN A 5 -2.00 -12.07 -28.09
C GLN A 5 -2.23 -12.37 -26.60
N HIS A 6 -3.35 -13.01 -26.25
CA HIS A 6 -3.66 -13.38 -24.87
C HIS A 6 -3.04 -14.72 -24.47
N TRP A 7 -3.27 -15.13 -23.22
CA TRP A 7 -2.74 -16.36 -22.65
C TRP A 7 -3.73 -17.07 -21.74
N GLN A 8 -4.00 -18.32 -22.09
CA GLN A 8 -4.65 -19.28 -21.20
C GLN A 8 -3.61 -19.85 -20.24
N GLN A 9 -3.92 -19.85 -18.93
CA GLN A 9 -3.09 -20.54 -17.94
C GLN A 9 -2.97 -22.03 -18.28
N ILE A 10 -1.81 -22.44 -18.78
CA ILE A 10 -1.53 -23.85 -19.06
C ILE A 10 -1.31 -24.54 -17.71
N TYR A 11 -2.33 -25.16 -17.12
CA TYR A 11 -2.21 -25.75 -15.78
C TYR A 11 -1.31 -27.00 -15.74
N ASP A 12 -1.18 -27.70 -16.88
CA ASP A 12 -0.35 -28.90 -17.04
C ASP A 12 0.53 -28.85 -18.31
N PRO A 13 1.55 -27.98 -18.36
CA PRO A 13 2.38 -27.82 -19.56
C PRO A 13 3.21 -29.04 -19.94
N MET A 14 3.46 -29.96 -19.01
CA MET A 14 4.23 -31.19 -19.27
C MET A 14 3.37 -32.40 -19.64
N GLY A 15 2.03 -32.25 -19.69
CA GLY A 15 1.12 -33.38 -19.91
C GLY A 15 1.10 -34.41 -18.77
N ASN A 16 1.53 -34.01 -17.57
CA ASN A 16 1.40 -34.77 -16.35
C ASN A 16 1.33 -33.80 -15.15
N ILE A 17 0.13 -33.67 -14.59
CA ILE A 17 -0.19 -32.71 -13.53
C ILE A 17 0.75 -32.78 -12.32
N TRP A 18 1.35 -33.93 -12.02
CA TRP A 18 2.32 -34.07 -10.93
C TRP A 18 3.69 -33.50 -11.29
N VAL A 19 4.15 -33.68 -12.53
CA VAL A 19 5.40 -33.09 -13.05
C VAL A 19 5.24 -31.59 -13.21
N SER A 20 4.12 -31.15 -13.79
CA SER A 20 3.76 -29.74 -13.89
C SER A 20 3.63 -29.07 -12.53
N SER A 21 2.95 -29.69 -11.57
CA SER A 21 2.91 -29.19 -10.18
C SER A 21 4.29 -29.12 -9.55
N ALA A 22 5.16 -30.10 -9.78
CA ALA A 22 6.55 -30.06 -9.31
C ALA A 22 7.33 -28.88 -9.93
N ILE A 23 7.07 -28.53 -11.20
CA ILE A 23 7.67 -27.36 -11.87
C ILE A 23 7.07 -26.04 -11.37
N ALA A 24 5.76 -25.92 -11.18
CA ALA A 24 5.14 -24.76 -10.52
C ALA A 24 5.61 -24.59 -9.06
N LEU A 25 6.03 -25.69 -8.42
CA LEU A 25 6.69 -25.67 -7.12
C LEU A 25 8.18 -25.31 -7.19
N ILE A 26 8.87 -25.30 -8.35
CA ILE A 26 10.30 -24.94 -8.43
C ILE A 26 10.60 -23.56 -7.83
N PRO A 27 9.86 -22.46 -8.11
CA PRO A 27 10.13 -21.17 -7.50
C PRO A 27 9.91 -21.19 -5.98
N ILE A 28 8.89 -21.91 -5.52
CA ILE A 28 8.51 -22.01 -4.11
C ILE A 28 9.53 -22.84 -3.32
N ILE A 29 9.87 -24.04 -3.84
CA ILE A 29 10.90 -24.92 -3.30
C ILE A 29 12.27 -24.24 -3.38
N PHE A 30 12.59 -23.55 -4.48
CA PHE A 30 13.81 -22.75 -4.56
C PHE A 30 13.82 -21.65 -3.51
N PHE A 31 12.75 -20.90 -3.31
CA PHE A 31 12.71 -19.85 -2.26
C PHE A 31 13.01 -20.46 -0.89
N PHE A 32 12.33 -21.56 -0.53
CA PHE A 32 12.59 -22.27 0.73
C PHE A 32 13.99 -22.88 0.83
N LEU A 33 14.60 -23.34 -0.26
CA LEU A 33 15.98 -23.85 -0.26
C LEU A 33 17.03 -22.72 -0.25
N ALA A 34 16.83 -21.67 -1.03
CA ALA A 34 17.67 -20.48 -1.10
C ALA A 34 17.77 -19.79 0.25
N LEU A 35 16.66 -19.74 0.98
CA LEU A 35 16.56 -19.30 2.37
C LEU A 35 17.12 -20.37 3.33
N ALA A 36 16.40 -21.46 3.57
CA ALA A 36 16.68 -22.37 4.69
C ALA A 36 17.93 -23.28 4.52
N VAL A 37 18.42 -23.50 3.29
CA VAL A 37 19.58 -24.36 3.01
C VAL A 37 20.79 -23.57 2.52
N PHE A 38 20.64 -22.74 1.48
CA PHE A 38 21.73 -21.94 0.91
C PHE A 38 21.96 -20.59 1.60
N ARG A 39 21.05 -20.15 2.49
CA ARG A 39 21.16 -18.93 3.31
C ARG A 39 21.46 -17.66 2.51
N MET A 40 20.89 -17.56 1.32
CA MET A 40 20.97 -16.38 0.47
C MET A 40 20.23 -15.22 1.13
N LYS A 41 20.71 -13.98 0.95
CA LYS A 41 20.00 -12.78 1.44
C LYS A 41 18.58 -12.77 0.86
N GLY A 42 17.55 -12.56 1.67
CA GLY A 42 16.16 -12.67 1.21
C GLY A 42 15.80 -11.77 0.03
N SER A 43 16.39 -10.57 -0.10
CA SER A 43 16.25 -9.74 -1.31
C SER A 43 16.81 -10.40 -2.57
N VAL A 44 17.90 -11.19 -2.46
CA VAL A 44 18.49 -11.96 -3.55
C VAL A 44 17.71 -13.26 -3.77
N ALA A 45 17.31 -13.98 -2.71
CA ALA A 45 16.48 -15.18 -2.82
C ALA A 45 15.12 -14.87 -3.45
N GLY A 46 14.48 -13.77 -3.03
CA GLY A 46 13.25 -13.22 -3.57
C GLY A 46 13.41 -12.71 -5.01
N THR A 47 14.50 -11.99 -5.33
CA THR A 47 14.78 -11.61 -6.73
C THR A 47 14.93 -12.84 -7.62
N ILE A 48 15.72 -13.85 -7.20
CA ILE A 48 15.90 -15.09 -7.97
C ILE A 48 14.60 -15.91 -7.99
N THR A 49 13.76 -15.84 -6.96
CA THR A 49 12.44 -16.51 -6.92
C THR A 49 11.44 -15.84 -7.84
N VAL A 50 11.41 -14.52 -7.91
CA VAL A 50 10.60 -13.76 -8.89
C VAL A 50 11.11 -14.04 -10.30
N VAL A 51 12.43 -14.08 -10.50
CA VAL A 51 13.04 -14.52 -11.77
C VAL A 51 12.69 -15.98 -12.08
N LEU A 52 12.68 -16.91 -11.12
CA LEU A 52 12.31 -18.31 -11.36
C LEU A 52 10.81 -18.49 -11.59
N ALA A 53 9.95 -17.78 -10.87
CA ALA A 53 8.51 -17.75 -11.12
C ALA A 53 8.23 -17.19 -12.52
N LEU A 54 8.98 -16.17 -12.93
CA LEU A 54 8.93 -15.64 -14.28
C LEU A 54 9.45 -16.65 -15.31
N LEU A 55 10.63 -17.25 -15.12
CA LEU A 55 11.19 -18.27 -16.02
C LEU A 55 10.26 -19.48 -16.14
N VAL A 56 9.67 -19.94 -15.05
CA VAL A 56 8.65 -21.01 -15.05
C VAL A 56 7.39 -20.55 -15.78
N SER A 57 6.91 -19.32 -15.57
CA SER A 57 5.75 -18.79 -16.31
C SER A 57 6.02 -18.70 -17.82
N LEU A 58 7.20 -18.23 -18.23
CA LEU A 58 7.59 -18.00 -19.62
C LEU A 58 7.97 -19.28 -20.39
N PHE A 59 8.75 -20.18 -19.77
CA PHE A 59 9.34 -21.32 -20.48
C PHE A 59 8.62 -22.65 -20.23
N ALA A 60 8.17 -22.92 -19.01
CA ALA A 60 7.38 -24.12 -18.74
C ALA A 60 5.91 -23.88 -19.06
N TYR A 61 5.30 -22.84 -18.48
CA TYR A 61 3.89 -22.49 -18.63
C TYR A 61 3.59 -21.67 -19.91
N GLN A 62 4.62 -21.36 -20.71
CA GLN A 62 4.56 -20.73 -22.04
C GLN A 62 3.73 -19.43 -22.11
N MET A 63 3.81 -18.61 -21.06
CA MET A 63 3.15 -17.33 -20.99
C MET A 63 3.79 -16.33 -21.97
N PRO A 64 3.06 -15.83 -22.99
CA PRO A 64 3.47 -14.72 -23.86
C PRO A 64 4.03 -13.61 -23.01
N THR A 65 5.27 -13.21 -23.32
CA THR A 65 6.12 -12.44 -22.41
C THR A 65 5.32 -11.36 -21.72
N VAL A 66 4.80 -10.38 -22.46
CA VAL A 66 4.03 -9.22 -21.97
C VAL A 66 3.00 -9.51 -20.87
N MET A 67 2.40 -10.71 -20.78
CA MET A 67 1.34 -11.03 -19.82
C MET A 67 1.82 -11.64 -18.50
N ALA A 68 2.90 -12.44 -18.46
CA ALA A 68 3.56 -12.96 -17.23
C ALA A 68 4.11 -11.88 -16.28
N LEU A 69 3.89 -10.66 -16.72
CA LEU A 69 4.82 -9.59 -16.72
C LEU A 69 3.93 -8.40 -16.36
N ALA A 70 2.93 -8.08 -17.18
CA ALA A 70 1.83 -7.21 -16.76
C ALA A 70 1.13 -7.67 -15.45
N SER A 71 1.09 -8.98 -15.15
CA SER A 71 0.57 -9.49 -13.87
C SER A 71 1.48 -9.18 -12.67
N LEU A 72 2.80 -9.26 -12.86
CA LEU A 72 3.81 -8.93 -11.84
C LEU A 72 3.86 -7.40 -11.62
N VAL A 73 3.71 -6.59 -12.67
CA VAL A 73 3.43 -5.14 -12.55
C VAL A 73 2.18 -4.91 -11.71
N TYR A 74 1.05 -5.50 -12.09
CA TYR A 74 -0.23 -5.28 -11.42
C TYR A 74 -0.14 -5.59 -9.91
N GLY A 75 0.47 -6.72 -9.55
CA GLY A 75 0.71 -7.10 -8.15
C GLY A 75 1.65 -6.17 -7.37
N PHE A 76 2.60 -5.50 -8.04
CA PHE A 76 3.54 -4.58 -7.38
C PHE A 76 2.96 -3.15 -7.19
N PHE A 77 1.89 -2.78 -7.91
CA PHE A 77 1.41 -1.40 -7.97
C PHE A 77 0.02 -1.15 -7.36
N TYR A 78 -0.83 -2.17 -7.20
CA TYR A 78 -2.27 -1.94 -6.96
C TYR A 78 -2.73 -1.93 -5.49
N ALA A 79 -1.82 -1.99 -4.52
CA ALA A 79 -2.16 -1.76 -3.11
C ALA A 79 -2.24 -0.25 -2.79
N PRO A 80 -3.28 0.27 -2.11
CA PRO A 80 -3.40 1.69 -1.75
C PRO A 80 -2.29 2.17 -0.80
N VAL A 81 -1.19 2.68 -1.38
CA VAL A 81 0.10 2.86 -0.69
C VAL A 81 -0.01 3.60 0.65
N ALA A 82 -0.94 4.55 0.79
CA ALA A 82 -1.26 5.30 2.01
C ALA A 82 -1.47 4.46 3.28
N PHE A 83 -2.25 3.37 3.18
CA PHE A 83 -2.50 2.43 4.29
C PHE A 83 -1.54 1.22 4.23
N GLY A 84 -0.62 1.23 3.26
CA GLY A 84 0.40 0.21 3.05
C GLY A 84 1.31 -0.01 4.26
N ALA A 85 1.81 -1.24 4.38
CA ALA A 85 2.57 -1.71 5.55
C ALA A 85 1.86 -1.49 6.90
N MET A 86 0.52 -1.53 6.90
CA MET A 86 -0.36 -1.22 8.04
C MET A 86 -0.20 0.23 8.54
N GLY A 87 -0.48 1.18 7.65
CA GLY A 87 -0.65 2.59 8.00
C GLY A 87 0.64 3.38 8.25
N ILE A 88 1.82 2.78 8.06
CA ILE A 88 3.11 3.43 8.32
C ILE A 88 3.27 4.79 7.61
N PRO A 89 2.81 5.01 6.35
CA PRO A 89 2.88 6.33 5.73
C PRO A 89 2.09 7.41 6.46
N ILE A 90 0.91 7.07 6.98
CA ILE A 90 0.03 7.97 7.74
C ILE A 90 0.59 8.20 9.16
N ILE A 91 1.12 7.14 9.79
CA ILE A 91 1.79 7.24 11.10
C ILE A 91 3.00 8.19 10.99
N VAL A 92 3.81 8.05 9.93
CA VAL A 92 4.94 8.94 9.66
C VAL A 92 4.49 10.36 9.31
N ALA A 93 3.41 10.52 8.54
CA ALA A 93 2.81 11.83 8.24
C ALA A 93 2.45 12.58 9.53
N GLY A 94 1.78 11.92 10.47
CA GLY A 94 1.47 12.48 11.80
C GLY A 94 2.71 12.77 12.63
N GLN A 95 3.67 11.83 12.69
CA GLN A 95 4.92 11.99 13.46
C GLN A 95 5.76 13.20 13.02
N VAL A 96 5.82 13.54 11.73
CA VAL A 96 6.60 14.70 11.26
C VAL A 96 5.81 16.01 11.28
N SER A 97 4.49 15.97 11.07
CA SER A 97 3.64 17.17 11.04
C SER A 97 3.21 17.65 12.43
N GLY A 98 2.94 16.71 13.35
CA GLY A 98 2.26 16.96 14.62
C GLY A 98 0.74 16.81 14.55
N VAL A 99 0.17 16.55 13.37
CA VAL A 99 -1.27 16.27 13.18
C VAL A 99 -1.59 14.84 13.63
N GLU A 100 -2.79 14.62 14.15
CA GLU A 100 -3.18 13.32 14.71
C GLU A 100 -3.39 12.26 13.61
N THR A 101 -2.93 11.03 13.89
CA THR A 101 -2.89 9.90 12.95
C THR A 101 -4.26 9.30 12.58
N MET A 102 -5.23 9.29 13.49
CA MET A 102 -6.62 8.91 13.21
C MET A 102 -7.33 9.99 12.36
N GLU A 103 -7.07 11.27 12.60
CA GLU A 103 -7.56 12.38 11.76
C GLU A 103 -7.02 12.26 10.32
N ILE A 104 -5.70 12.06 10.14
CA ILE A 104 -5.12 11.84 8.79
C ILE A 104 -5.72 10.57 8.15
N SER A 105 -5.88 9.49 8.92
CA SER A 105 -6.54 8.25 8.46
C SER A 105 -7.97 8.50 7.98
N GLN A 106 -8.77 9.23 8.75
CA GLN A 106 -10.13 9.65 8.41
C GLN A 106 -10.15 10.47 7.12
N MET A 107 -9.25 11.45 7.00
CA MET A 107 -9.20 12.38 5.87
C MET A 107 -8.74 11.70 4.56
N VAL A 108 -7.69 10.87 4.60
CA VAL A 108 -7.28 10.02 3.47
C VAL A 108 -8.38 9.01 3.12
N GLY A 109 -9.03 8.44 4.14
CA GLY A 109 -10.23 7.60 4.04
C GLY A 109 -11.45 8.31 3.45
N ARG A 110 -11.44 9.64 3.37
CA ARG A 110 -12.46 10.47 2.70
C ARG A 110 -11.98 11.01 1.34
N GLN A 111 -10.81 10.58 0.87
CA GLN A 111 -10.22 10.95 -0.43
C GLN A 111 -10.06 9.73 -1.35
N LEU A 112 -9.35 8.69 -0.90
CA LEU A 112 -9.02 7.54 -1.75
C LEU A 112 -10.21 6.65 -2.15
N PRO A 113 -11.23 6.39 -1.31
CA PRO A 113 -12.38 5.58 -1.70
C PRO A 113 -13.16 6.09 -2.92
N PHE A 114 -13.13 7.40 -3.23
CA PHE A 114 -13.70 7.93 -4.47
C PHE A 114 -12.90 7.51 -5.72
N MET A 115 -11.58 7.37 -5.59
CA MET A 115 -10.71 6.96 -6.70
C MET A 115 -10.81 5.47 -7.00
N VAL A 116 -11.10 4.60 -6.02
CA VAL A 116 -11.07 3.15 -6.20
C VAL A 116 -12.01 2.66 -7.34
N PRO A 117 -13.31 3.02 -7.38
CA PRO A 117 -14.18 2.65 -8.52
C PRO A 117 -13.71 3.29 -9.84
N ILE A 118 -13.23 4.53 -9.80
CA ILE A 118 -12.79 5.28 -10.99
C ILE A 118 -11.58 4.59 -11.63
N VAL A 119 -10.57 4.22 -10.84
CA VAL A 119 -9.37 3.53 -11.33
C VAL A 119 -9.70 2.13 -11.84
N LEU A 120 -10.61 1.40 -11.20
CA LEU A 120 -11.07 0.10 -11.71
C LEU A 120 -11.81 0.22 -13.05
N PHE A 121 -12.71 1.20 -13.19
CA PHE A 121 -13.36 1.50 -14.47
C PHE A 121 -12.35 1.95 -15.54
N TRP A 122 -11.34 2.74 -15.16
CA TRP A 122 -10.29 3.19 -16.06
C TRP A 122 -9.41 2.03 -16.55
N ILE A 123 -9.06 1.08 -15.69
CA ILE A 123 -8.34 -0.15 -16.06
C ILE A 123 -9.18 -1.01 -17.01
N MET A 124 -10.48 -1.22 -16.72
CA MET A 124 -11.37 -1.93 -17.64
C MET A 124 -11.46 -1.24 -19.02
N ALA A 125 -11.48 0.10 -19.04
CA ALA A 125 -11.47 0.88 -20.29
C ALA A 125 -10.15 0.79 -21.07
N ILE A 126 -9.02 0.56 -20.40
CA ILE A 126 -7.73 0.28 -21.05
C ILE A 126 -7.69 -1.17 -21.61
N MET A 127 -8.30 -2.13 -20.91
CA MET A 127 -8.19 -3.56 -21.24
C MET A 127 -9.17 -4.03 -22.34
N ASP A 128 -10.47 -3.70 -22.22
CA ASP A 128 -11.52 -4.08 -23.20
C ASP A 128 -12.40 -2.88 -23.60
N GLY A 129 -11.84 -1.67 -23.52
CA GLY A 129 -12.51 -0.46 -23.96
C GLY A 129 -13.86 -0.22 -23.28
N TRP A 130 -14.76 0.43 -24.01
CA TRP A 130 -16.10 0.75 -23.53
C TRP A 130 -17.06 -0.47 -23.53
N ARG A 131 -16.67 -1.60 -24.13
CA ARG A 131 -17.41 -2.87 -24.01
C ARG A 131 -17.17 -3.49 -22.65
N GLY A 132 -15.90 -3.67 -22.27
CA GLY A 132 -15.52 -4.26 -20.99
C GLY A 132 -16.18 -3.54 -19.82
N VAL A 133 -16.11 -2.20 -19.82
CA VAL A 133 -16.82 -1.35 -18.84
C VAL A 133 -18.33 -1.67 -18.79
N LYS A 134 -19.02 -1.77 -19.93
CA LYS A 134 -20.47 -2.04 -19.97
C LYS A 134 -20.85 -3.47 -19.57
N GLU A 135 -19.94 -4.43 -19.63
CA GLU A 135 -20.22 -5.82 -19.26
C GLU A 135 -19.73 -6.19 -17.86
N THR A 136 -18.65 -5.57 -17.36
CA THR A 136 -18.09 -5.83 -16.03
C THR A 136 -18.48 -4.81 -14.97
N TRP A 137 -19.24 -3.74 -15.28
CA TRP A 137 -19.63 -2.74 -14.28
C TRP A 137 -20.24 -3.29 -12.98
N PRO A 138 -21.01 -4.40 -12.95
CA PRO A 138 -21.50 -4.94 -11.67
C PRO A 138 -20.35 -5.48 -10.80
N ALA A 139 -19.35 -6.13 -11.42
CA ALA A 139 -18.14 -6.57 -10.72
C ALA A 139 -17.25 -5.39 -10.30
N VAL A 140 -17.14 -4.34 -11.11
CA VAL A 140 -16.40 -3.11 -10.75
C VAL A 140 -17.07 -2.37 -9.59
N ILE A 141 -18.40 -2.20 -9.59
CA ILE A 141 -19.11 -1.54 -8.51
C ILE A 141 -19.16 -2.42 -7.25
N VAL A 142 -19.37 -3.73 -7.35
CA VAL A 142 -19.35 -4.59 -6.15
C VAL A 142 -17.95 -4.70 -5.57
N GLY A 143 -16.94 -5.03 -6.38
CA GLY A 143 -15.55 -5.15 -5.93
C GLY A 143 -14.97 -3.82 -5.44
N GLY A 144 -15.06 -2.78 -6.26
CA GLY A 144 -14.56 -1.44 -5.94
C GLY A 144 -15.36 -0.72 -4.86
N GLY A 145 -16.69 -0.87 -4.85
CA GLY A 145 -17.57 -0.25 -3.85
C GLY A 145 -17.48 -0.91 -2.47
N SER A 146 -17.37 -2.24 -2.39
CA SER A 146 -17.12 -2.91 -1.11
C SER A 146 -15.70 -2.64 -0.58
N PHE A 147 -14.70 -2.54 -1.47
CA PHE A 147 -13.36 -2.07 -1.11
C PHE A 147 -13.42 -0.65 -0.54
N ALA A 148 -13.98 0.30 -1.30
CA ALA A 148 -14.13 1.70 -0.92
C ALA A 148 -14.88 1.87 0.41
N LEU A 149 -16.00 1.15 0.60
CA LEU A 149 -16.79 1.20 1.83
C LEU A 149 -16.03 0.65 3.03
N ALA A 150 -15.39 -0.52 2.91
CA ALA A 150 -14.63 -1.12 4.00
C ALA A 150 -13.37 -0.30 4.35
N GLN A 151 -12.68 0.26 3.34
CA GLN A 151 -11.56 1.18 3.54
C GLN A 151 -12.02 2.46 4.26
N TYR A 152 -13.13 3.08 3.82
CA TYR A 152 -13.75 4.23 4.49
C TYR A 152 -14.10 3.93 5.95
N LEU A 153 -14.86 2.87 6.22
CA LEU A 153 -15.33 2.55 7.57
C LEU A 153 -14.17 2.29 8.54
N THR A 154 -13.17 1.52 8.14
CA THR A 154 -12.06 1.16 9.05
C THR A 154 -11.05 2.29 9.22
N SER A 155 -10.75 3.05 8.17
CA SER A 155 -9.93 4.26 8.29
C SER A 155 -10.62 5.34 9.15
N ASN A 156 -11.96 5.36 9.20
CA ASN A 156 -12.72 6.34 9.98
C ASN A 156 -13.04 5.92 11.43
N PHE A 157 -13.09 4.62 11.74
CA PHE A 157 -13.50 4.13 13.06
C PHE A 157 -12.49 3.20 13.78
N VAL A 158 -11.43 2.73 13.12
CA VAL A 158 -10.44 1.80 13.70
C VAL A 158 -9.02 2.36 13.68
N GLY A 159 -8.58 2.89 12.55
CA GLY A 159 -7.23 3.47 12.38
C GLY A 159 -6.60 3.16 11.02
N PRO A 160 -5.42 3.74 10.73
CA PRO A 160 -4.71 3.53 9.46
C PRO A 160 -4.10 2.12 9.30
N GLU A 161 -4.10 1.28 10.34
CA GLU A 161 -3.36 0.00 10.36
C GLU A 161 -4.05 -1.14 9.58
N LEU A 162 -5.38 -1.08 9.44
CA LEU A 162 -6.23 -2.14 8.87
C LEU A 162 -6.99 -1.85 7.55
N PRO A 163 -7.09 -0.63 6.99
CA PRO A 163 -8.03 -0.37 5.89
C PRO A 163 -7.84 -1.23 4.66
N ASP A 164 -6.62 -1.45 4.17
CA ASP A 164 -6.40 -2.27 2.97
C ASP A 164 -6.61 -3.77 3.21
N ILE A 165 -6.35 -4.25 4.43
CA ILE A 165 -6.59 -5.66 4.81
C ILE A 165 -8.10 -5.93 4.82
N THR A 166 -8.86 -5.06 5.48
CA THR A 166 -10.32 -5.21 5.56
C THR A 166 -11.01 -4.94 4.23
N ALA A 167 -10.53 -3.96 3.45
CA ALA A 167 -11.04 -3.64 2.12
C ALA A 167 -10.77 -4.72 1.09
N SER A 168 -9.57 -5.32 1.06
CA SER A 168 -9.27 -6.44 0.16
C SER A 168 -10.06 -7.70 0.52
N ILE A 169 -10.25 -8.00 1.82
CA ILE A 169 -11.10 -9.12 2.26
C ILE A 169 -12.57 -8.87 1.90
N ALA A 170 -13.11 -7.67 2.17
CA ALA A 170 -14.47 -7.31 1.81
C ALA A 170 -14.70 -7.41 0.29
N SER A 171 -13.78 -6.84 -0.50
CA SER A 171 -13.80 -6.89 -1.97
C SER A 171 -13.80 -8.33 -2.50
N LEU A 172 -12.88 -9.18 -2.00
CA LEU A 172 -12.79 -10.57 -2.40
C LEU A 172 -14.07 -11.34 -2.07
N VAL A 173 -14.62 -11.19 -0.86
CA VAL A 173 -15.84 -11.88 -0.43
C VAL A 173 -17.06 -11.39 -1.23
N SER A 174 -17.26 -10.07 -1.36
CA SER A 174 -18.38 -9.51 -2.11
C SER A 174 -18.32 -9.86 -3.60
N LEU A 175 -17.13 -9.84 -4.21
CA LEU A 175 -16.94 -10.23 -5.62
C LEU A 175 -17.13 -11.75 -5.81
N THR A 176 -16.66 -12.59 -4.88
CA THR A 176 -16.89 -14.04 -4.92
C THR A 176 -18.38 -14.39 -4.78
N ILE A 177 -19.12 -13.66 -3.95
CA ILE A 177 -20.57 -13.79 -3.83
C ILE A 177 -21.24 -13.36 -5.13
N LEU A 178 -20.88 -12.21 -5.72
CA LEU A 178 -21.43 -11.78 -7.00
C LEU A 178 -21.20 -12.82 -8.10
N LEU A 179 -19.96 -13.27 -8.30
CA LEU A 179 -19.56 -14.20 -9.37
C LEU A 179 -20.19 -15.60 -9.26
N LYS A 180 -20.82 -15.91 -8.12
CA LYS A 180 -21.64 -17.12 -7.90
C LYS A 180 -23.07 -16.99 -8.42
N TYR A 181 -23.63 -15.77 -8.49
CA TYR A 181 -25.02 -15.50 -8.90
C TYR A 181 -25.13 -14.72 -10.23
N TRP A 182 -24.08 -14.01 -10.63
CA TRP A 182 -24.02 -13.21 -11.84
C TRP A 182 -22.64 -13.37 -12.49
N GLN A 183 -22.60 -13.46 -13.82
CA GLN A 183 -21.37 -13.49 -14.61
C GLN A 183 -21.55 -12.57 -15.83
N PRO A 184 -20.48 -11.94 -16.36
CA PRO A 184 -20.58 -11.08 -17.55
C PRO A 184 -21.03 -11.91 -18.76
N LYS A 185 -21.80 -11.28 -19.68
CA LYS A 185 -22.43 -11.99 -20.80
C LYS A 185 -21.39 -12.56 -21.76
N HIS A 186 -20.40 -11.75 -22.10
CA HIS A 186 -19.12 -12.23 -22.62
C HIS A 186 -18.11 -12.19 -21.48
N ILE A 187 -17.49 -13.34 -21.17
CA ILE A 187 -16.22 -13.32 -20.45
C ILE A 187 -15.24 -12.64 -21.41
N PHE A 188 -14.64 -11.51 -21.03
CA PHE A 188 -13.62 -10.90 -21.87
C PHE A 188 -12.48 -11.88 -22.05
N ARG A 189 -12.35 -12.31 -23.30
CA ARG A 189 -11.39 -13.25 -23.86
C ARG A 189 -10.87 -12.60 -25.13
N PHE A 190 -9.64 -12.90 -25.47
CA PHE A 190 -9.00 -12.34 -26.67
C PHE A 190 -9.30 -13.30 -27.83
N ALA A 191 -9.00 -12.87 -29.05
CA ALA A 191 -9.37 -13.58 -30.29
C ALA A 191 -8.75 -14.99 -30.51
N ASN A 192 -8.16 -15.60 -29.48
CA ASN A 192 -7.49 -16.89 -29.50
C ASN A 192 -8.05 -17.90 -28.46
N GLU A 193 -9.12 -17.57 -27.70
CA GLU A 193 -9.44 -18.27 -26.44
C GLU A 193 -10.86 -18.89 -26.33
N ASP A 194 -11.64 -18.95 -27.41
CA ASP A 194 -13.07 -19.29 -27.31
C ASP A 194 -13.37 -20.78 -27.03
N ASP A 195 -12.72 -21.73 -27.70
CA ASP A 195 -13.08 -23.15 -27.61
C ASP A 195 -12.55 -23.86 -26.34
N SER A 196 -11.23 -23.83 -26.11
CA SER A 196 -10.52 -24.72 -25.16
C SER A 196 -10.81 -24.48 -23.68
N MET A 197 -11.25 -23.28 -23.29
CA MET A 197 -11.48 -22.92 -21.89
C MET A 197 -12.73 -23.62 -21.32
N SER A 198 -13.68 -23.97 -22.19
CA SER A 198 -15.02 -24.42 -21.80
C SER A 198 -15.04 -25.81 -21.15
N GLU A 199 -14.09 -26.69 -21.49
CA GLU A 199 -13.99 -28.04 -20.91
C GLU A 199 -13.30 -28.05 -19.53
N ASN A 200 -12.25 -27.25 -19.34
CA ASN A 200 -11.51 -27.19 -18.07
C ASN A 200 -12.39 -26.68 -16.89
N LEU A 201 -13.33 -25.78 -17.19
CA LEU A 201 -14.36 -25.29 -16.26
C LEU A 201 -15.39 -26.36 -15.84
N ALA A 202 -15.48 -27.49 -16.55
CA ALA A 202 -16.26 -28.65 -16.13
C ALA A 202 -15.48 -29.54 -15.15
N ALA A 203 -14.17 -29.73 -15.37
CA ALA A 203 -13.31 -30.57 -14.53
C ALA A 203 -13.07 -29.97 -13.12
N GLN A 204 -12.72 -28.68 -13.04
CA GLN A 204 -12.40 -28.04 -11.74
C GLN A 204 -13.58 -28.02 -10.75
N LYS A 205 -14.83 -28.20 -11.21
CA LYS A 205 -16.02 -28.29 -10.33
C LYS A 205 -16.02 -29.52 -9.40
N GLN A 206 -15.10 -30.47 -9.59
CA GLN A 206 -15.08 -31.72 -8.82
C GLN A 206 -14.29 -31.66 -7.50
N GLN A 207 -13.24 -30.84 -7.37
CA GLN A 207 -12.49 -30.72 -6.10
C GLN A 207 -13.19 -29.78 -5.11
N LYS A 208 -13.78 -30.35 -4.07
CA LYS A 208 -14.42 -29.61 -2.97
C LYS A 208 -13.57 -29.71 -1.70
N TYR A 209 -12.89 -28.62 -1.33
CA TYR A 209 -12.24 -28.51 -0.03
C TYR A 209 -13.27 -28.39 1.10
N SER A 210 -12.95 -28.95 2.27
CA SER A 210 -13.78 -28.75 3.47
C SER A 210 -13.62 -27.33 4.02
N LEU A 211 -14.68 -26.80 4.62
CA LEU A 211 -14.65 -25.48 5.29
C LEU A 211 -13.55 -25.41 6.37
N ALA A 212 -13.24 -26.52 7.04
CA ALA A 212 -12.17 -26.59 8.03
C ALA A 212 -10.76 -26.44 7.43
N GLN A 213 -10.51 -26.99 6.23
CA GLN A 213 -9.23 -26.78 5.52
C GLN A 213 -9.07 -25.33 5.06
N ILE A 214 -10.14 -24.74 4.53
CA ILE A 214 -10.16 -23.32 4.12
C ILE A 214 -9.91 -22.42 5.35
N ALA A 215 -10.67 -22.60 6.43
CA ALA A 215 -10.51 -21.82 7.67
C ALA A 215 -9.10 -21.96 8.27
N LYS A 216 -8.50 -23.16 8.22
CA LYS A 216 -7.12 -23.36 8.69
C LYS A 216 -6.08 -22.65 7.79
N ALA A 217 -6.27 -22.65 6.47
CA ALA A 217 -5.37 -21.92 5.56
C ALA A 217 -5.47 -20.39 5.77
N TRP A 218 -6.66 -19.89 6.10
CA TRP A 218 -6.92 -18.47 6.38
C TRP A 218 -6.56 -18.02 7.81
N SER A 219 -6.25 -18.94 8.72
CA SER A 219 -6.04 -18.60 10.13
C SER A 219 -4.93 -17.58 10.40
N PRO A 220 -3.78 -17.52 9.68
CA PRO A 220 -2.76 -16.49 9.91
C PRO A 220 -3.29 -15.07 9.73
N PHE A 221 -4.07 -14.85 8.67
CA PHE A 221 -4.67 -13.55 8.37
C PHE A 221 -5.75 -13.18 9.39
N ALA A 222 -6.55 -14.15 9.85
CA ALA A 222 -7.52 -13.94 10.91
C ALA A 222 -6.86 -13.59 12.25
N ILE A 223 -5.82 -14.33 12.66
CA ILE A 223 -5.05 -14.07 13.89
C ILE A 223 -4.40 -12.69 13.82
N LEU A 224 -3.74 -12.34 12.71
CA LEU A 224 -3.15 -11.02 12.50
C LEU A 224 -4.19 -9.91 12.59
N THR A 225 -5.31 -10.04 11.86
CA THR A 225 -6.38 -9.02 11.84
C THR A 225 -6.96 -8.81 13.25
N VAL A 226 -7.22 -9.87 14.01
CA VAL A 226 -7.73 -9.78 15.39
C VAL A 226 -6.70 -9.11 16.31
N MET A 227 -5.44 -9.55 16.30
CA MET A 227 -4.40 -8.97 17.14
C MET A 227 -4.16 -7.49 16.85
N VAL A 228 -4.09 -7.11 15.57
CA VAL A 228 -3.93 -5.72 15.16
C VAL A 228 -5.17 -4.90 15.53
N THR A 229 -6.39 -5.44 15.36
CA THR A 229 -7.62 -4.76 15.81
C THR A 229 -7.58 -4.46 17.31
N ILE A 230 -7.17 -5.43 18.13
CA ILE A 230 -7.04 -5.26 19.60
C ILE A 230 -6.04 -4.14 19.94
N TRP A 231 -4.92 -4.04 19.22
CA TRP A 231 -3.95 -2.96 19.42
C TRP A 231 -4.41 -1.60 18.87
N SER A 232 -5.22 -1.59 17.82
CA SER A 232 -5.65 -0.36 17.14
C SER A 232 -6.85 0.33 17.79
N VAL A 233 -7.75 -0.41 18.45
CA VAL A 233 -8.95 0.17 19.08
C VAL A 233 -8.64 1.09 20.25
N LYS A 234 -9.43 2.17 20.36
CA LYS A 234 -9.26 3.21 21.39
C LYS A 234 -9.10 2.66 22.83
N PRO A 235 -9.92 1.73 23.34
CA PRO A 235 -9.79 1.25 24.73
C PRO A 235 -8.45 0.58 25.07
N PHE A 236 -7.70 0.10 24.06
CA PHE A 236 -6.35 -0.40 24.26
C PHE A 236 -5.32 0.73 24.20
N LYS A 237 -5.42 1.64 23.21
CA LYS A 237 -4.55 2.82 23.08
C LYS A 237 -4.66 3.73 24.32
N ASP A 238 -5.85 3.88 24.89
CA ASP A 238 -6.11 4.65 26.12
C ASP A 238 -5.29 4.16 27.32
N LEU A 239 -4.95 2.85 27.41
CA LEU A 239 -4.12 2.28 28.49
C LEU A 239 -2.71 2.88 28.54
N PHE A 240 -2.22 3.46 27.45
CA PHE A 240 -0.86 4.00 27.31
C PHE A 240 -0.82 5.54 27.33
N THR A 241 -1.99 6.19 27.46
CA THR A 241 -2.10 7.63 27.72
C THR A 241 -1.57 7.99 29.11
N LYS A 242 -1.43 9.28 29.42
CA LYS A 242 -0.82 9.76 30.68
C LYS A 242 -1.54 9.24 31.94
N ASP A 243 -2.84 9.05 31.85
CA ASP A 243 -3.72 8.57 32.92
C ASP A 243 -4.02 7.06 32.81
N GLY A 244 -3.36 6.37 31.86
CA GLY A 244 -3.57 4.98 31.52
C GLY A 244 -2.75 4.00 32.38
N ALA A 245 -3.33 2.83 32.68
CA ALA A 245 -2.74 1.82 33.56
C ALA A 245 -1.42 1.17 33.07
N LEU A 246 -0.98 1.47 31.85
CA LEU A 246 0.27 1.00 31.23
C LEU A 246 1.16 2.17 30.75
N HIS A 247 0.96 3.39 31.26
CA HIS A 247 1.73 4.57 30.85
C HIS A 247 3.26 4.38 31.00
N ASP A 248 3.70 3.67 32.05
CA ASP A 248 5.12 3.37 32.32
C ASP A 248 5.83 2.59 31.19
N LEU A 249 5.08 1.97 30.27
CA LEU A 249 5.64 1.30 29.08
C LEU A 249 5.92 2.28 27.91
N VAL A 250 5.57 3.56 28.04
CA VAL A 250 5.79 4.62 27.04
C VAL A 250 6.97 5.52 27.46
N ILE A 251 8.16 5.15 27.02
CA ILE A 251 9.39 5.86 27.39
C ILE A 251 9.52 7.14 26.55
N SER A 252 9.38 8.30 27.18
CA SER A 252 9.48 9.61 26.51
C SER A 252 10.85 10.25 26.75
N ILE A 253 11.76 10.11 25.78
CA ILE A 253 13.15 10.59 25.88
C ILE A 253 13.24 12.01 25.31
N LYS A 254 13.48 13.02 26.16
CA LYS A 254 13.83 14.38 25.71
C LYS A 254 15.16 14.34 24.95
N VAL A 255 15.21 14.86 23.73
CA VAL A 255 16.41 14.79 22.88
C VAL A 255 17.50 15.73 23.45
N PRO A 256 18.68 15.22 23.88
CA PRO A 256 19.74 16.05 24.44
C PRO A 256 20.19 17.13 23.46
N TYR A 257 20.48 18.33 23.98
CA TYR A 257 20.94 19.51 23.22
C TYR A 257 19.95 20.05 22.15
N LEU A 258 18.75 19.49 22.02
CA LEU A 258 17.75 19.93 21.03
C LEU A 258 16.39 20.29 21.66
N HIS A 259 15.95 19.54 22.68
CA HIS A 259 14.67 19.77 23.34
C HIS A 259 14.55 21.19 23.89
N GLN A 260 13.59 21.98 23.39
CA GLN A 260 13.33 23.37 23.78
C GLN A 260 14.52 24.34 23.50
N MET A 261 15.52 23.93 22.71
CA MET A 261 16.65 24.76 22.29
C MET A 261 16.41 25.55 21.01
N ILE A 262 15.27 25.33 20.35
CA ILE A 262 14.86 25.98 19.10
C ILE A 262 13.47 26.58 19.33
N GLN A 263 13.24 27.81 18.86
CA GLN A 263 11.94 28.47 18.96
C GLN A 263 11.27 28.55 17.58
N LYS A 264 9.99 28.20 17.51
CA LYS A 264 9.14 28.60 16.39
C LYS A 264 8.72 30.06 16.61
N MET A 265 8.71 30.85 15.54
CA MET A 265 8.38 32.28 15.56
C MET A 265 7.33 32.62 14.50
N PRO A 266 6.62 33.76 14.63
CA PRO A 266 5.80 34.32 13.55
C PRO A 266 6.61 34.52 12.25
N PRO A 267 6.00 34.32 11.07
CA PRO A 267 4.59 33.95 10.84
C PRO A 267 4.29 32.45 11.00
N VAL A 268 5.29 31.58 11.18
CA VAL A 268 5.14 30.10 11.23
C VAL A 268 4.25 29.64 12.39
N VAL A 269 4.22 30.39 13.48
CA VAL A 269 3.30 30.21 14.62
C VAL A 269 2.81 31.59 15.08
N ALA A 270 1.60 31.66 15.65
CA ALA A 270 1.02 32.94 16.08
C ALA A 270 1.81 33.63 17.23
N GLU A 271 2.37 32.83 18.13
CA GLU A 271 3.18 33.29 19.27
C GLU A 271 4.51 32.53 19.31
N VAL A 272 5.57 33.15 19.84
CA VAL A 272 6.89 32.51 19.97
C VAL A 272 6.78 31.33 20.94
N LYS A 273 7.18 30.13 20.49
CA LYS A 273 7.06 28.90 21.27
C LYS A 273 8.27 28.00 21.11
N ASP A 274 8.79 27.50 22.23
CA ASP A 274 9.87 26.52 22.26
C ASP A 274 9.44 25.20 21.60
N TYR A 275 10.33 24.62 20.79
CA TYR A 275 10.05 23.41 20.01
C TYR A 275 10.44 22.16 20.81
N ASP A 276 9.43 21.42 21.27
CA ASP A 276 9.60 20.15 21.97
C ASP A 276 10.21 19.06 21.08
N ALA A 277 11.50 18.78 21.25
CA ALA A 277 12.13 17.58 20.71
C ALA A 277 12.05 16.42 21.71
N ILE A 278 11.07 15.53 21.53
CA ILE A 278 10.85 14.35 22.39
C ILE A 278 10.76 13.11 21.49
N TYR A 279 11.65 12.14 21.73
CA TYR A 279 11.56 10.82 21.13
C TYR A 279 10.67 9.91 22.00
N LYS A 280 9.47 9.62 21.50
CA LYS A 280 8.54 8.67 22.13
C LYS A 280 8.92 7.24 21.70
N PHE A 281 9.24 6.39 22.67
CA PHE A 281 9.48 4.96 22.46
C PHE A 281 8.39 4.14 23.16
N ASP A 282 7.40 3.72 22.37
CA ASP A 282 6.12 3.16 22.82
C ASP A 282 5.92 1.70 22.37
N TRP A 283 7.03 0.97 22.34
CA TRP A 283 7.23 -0.36 21.75
C TRP A 283 6.09 -1.37 21.97
N PHE A 284 5.53 -1.45 23.18
CA PHE A 284 4.48 -2.41 23.50
C PHE A 284 3.13 -2.02 22.92
N SER A 285 2.81 -0.71 22.90
CA SER A 285 1.58 -0.17 22.30
C SER A 285 1.66 -0.08 20.78
N ALA A 286 2.87 -0.04 20.21
CA ALA A 286 3.09 -0.01 18.78
C ALA A 286 2.61 -1.30 18.11
N THR A 287 1.92 -1.16 16.97
CA THR A 287 1.25 -2.25 16.24
C THR A 287 2.20 -3.39 15.84
N GLY A 288 3.50 -3.13 15.71
CA GLY A 288 4.52 -4.16 15.49
C GLY A 288 4.54 -5.26 16.58
N THR A 289 4.24 -4.93 17.83
CA THR A 289 4.11 -5.91 18.91
C THR A 289 2.90 -6.83 18.71
N ALA A 290 1.78 -6.32 18.19
CA ALA A 290 0.64 -7.13 17.80
C ALA A 290 0.99 -8.14 16.69
N ILE A 291 1.80 -7.73 15.69
CA ILE A 291 2.28 -8.61 14.62
C ILE A 291 3.17 -9.73 15.18
N ILE A 292 4.09 -9.41 16.10
CA ILE A 292 4.98 -10.39 16.74
C ILE A 292 4.16 -11.43 17.52
N ILE A 293 3.17 -10.97 18.31
CA ILE A 293 2.28 -11.87 19.06
C ILE A 293 1.42 -12.71 18.09
N ALA A 294 0.87 -12.12 17.01
CA ALA A 294 0.13 -12.83 15.98
C ALA A 294 0.96 -13.91 15.28
N ALA A 295 2.24 -13.63 15.00
CA ALA A 295 3.18 -14.60 14.44
C ALA A 295 3.44 -15.76 15.40
N ILE A 296 3.68 -15.49 16.69
CA ILE A 296 3.86 -16.51 17.73
C ILE A 296 2.62 -17.41 17.85
N ILE A 297 1.42 -16.82 17.93
CA ILE A 297 0.15 -17.56 17.97
C ILE A 297 -0.01 -18.42 16.70
N THR A 298 0.33 -17.87 15.52
CA THR A 298 0.26 -18.59 14.24
C THR A 298 1.23 -19.78 14.18
N ILE A 299 2.47 -19.60 14.64
CA ILE A 299 3.49 -20.67 14.73
C ILE A 299 2.98 -21.82 15.58
N ILE A 300 2.37 -21.52 16.74
CA ILE A 300 1.79 -22.51 17.66
C ILE A 300 0.57 -23.20 17.02
N PHE A 301 -0.36 -22.43 16.44
CA PHE A 301 -1.60 -22.95 15.86
C PHE A 301 -1.36 -23.85 14.64
N LEU A 302 -0.44 -23.46 13.75
CA LEU A 302 -0.04 -24.25 12.59
C LEU A 302 0.94 -25.39 12.93
N LYS A 303 1.52 -25.38 14.14
CA LYS A 303 2.54 -26.33 14.62
C LYS A 303 3.84 -26.32 13.78
N MET A 304 4.27 -25.12 13.39
CA MET A 304 5.54 -24.89 12.68
C MET A 304 6.73 -25.22 13.59
N LYS A 305 7.83 -25.79 13.05
CA LYS A 305 8.94 -26.21 13.91
C LYS A 305 9.72 -24.98 14.41
N PRO A 306 10.19 -24.93 15.68
CA PRO A 306 10.90 -23.77 16.21
C PRO A 306 12.13 -23.35 15.39
N LYS A 307 12.87 -24.32 14.82
CA LYS A 307 14.00 -24.05 13.92
C LYS A 307 13.58 -23.30 12.65
N GLU A 308 12.43 -23.66 12.07
CA GLU A 308 11.90 -23.02 10.85
C GLU A 308 11.48 -21.59 11.17
N ALA A 309 10.77 -21.37 12.29
CA ALA A 309 10.35 -20.04 12.74
C ALA A 309 11.52 -19.08 13.00
N VAL A 310 12.59 -19.55 13.67
CA VAL A 310 13.79 -18.73 13.94
C VAL A 310 14.56 -18.39 12.66
N VAL A 311 14.61 -19.34 11.71
CA VAL A 311 15.22 -19.12 10.39
C VAL A 311 14.46 -18.04 9.61
N THR A 312 13.13 -18.17 9.48
CA THR A 312 12.28 -17.16 8.81
C THR A 312 12.39 -15.78 9.48
N PHE A 313 12.41 -15.70 10.81
CA PHE A 313 12.59 -14.42 11.52
C PHE A 313 13.94 -13.76 11.22
N ALA A 314 15.03 -14.54 11.19
CA ALA A 314 16.36 -14.05 10.84
C ALA A 314 16.46 -13.62 9.36
N GLU A 315 15.72 -14.27 8.46
CA GLU A 315 15.61 -13.92 7.05
C GLU A 315 14.86 -12.58 6.87
N THR A 316 13.71 -12.41 7.52
CA THR A 316 12.95 -11.15 7.53
C THR A 316 13.79 -9.97 8.04
N ILE A 317 14.57 -10.14 9.11
CA ILE A 317 15.51 -9.09 9.58
C ILE A 317 16.58 -8.77 8.51
N ASN A 318 17.08 -9.80 7.80
CA ASN A 318 18.08 -9.62 6.76
C ASN A 318 17.55 -8.95 5.48
N GLU A 319 16.25 -9.07 5.20
CA GLU A 319 15.57 -8.30 4.16
C GLU A 319 15.34 -6.84 4.60
N LEU A 320 14.71 -6.66 5.75
CA LEU A 320 14.22 -5.35 6.20
C LEU A 320 15.31 -4.38 6.65
N LYS A 321 16.54 -4.83 6.97
CA LYS A 321 17.61 -3.95 7.45
C LYS A 321 17.96 -2.78 6.53
N ILE A 322 17.87 -2.94 5.19
CA ILE A 322 18.11 -1.84 4.24
C ILE A 322 16.92 -0.86 4.21
N PRO A 323 15.65 -1.33 4.06
CA PRO A 323 14.46 -0.50 4.29
C PRO A 323 14.47 0.26 5.64
N ILE A 324 14.78 -0.40 6.76
CA ILE A 324 14.84 0.21 8.10
C ILE A 324 15.88 1.33 8.15
N TYR A 325 17.10 1.07 7.64
CA TYR A 325 18.14 2.10 7.57
C TYR A 325 17.74 3.28 6.66
N SER A 326 17.12 2.99 5.52
CA SER A 326 16.67 4.02 4.57
C SER A 326 15.56 4.90 5.16
N ILE A 327 14.53 4.29 5.78
CA ILE A 327 13.45 5.02 6.47
C ILE A 327 14.02 5.84 7.64
N GLY A 328 14.95 5.28 8.43
CA GLY A 328 15.63 5.99 9.50
C GLY A 328 16.40 7.22 9.01
N MET A 329 17.09 7.13 7.86
CA MET A 329 17.81 8.25 7.26
C MET A 329 16.87 9.31 6.65
N VAL A 330 15.74 8.90 6.05
CA VAL A 330 14.73 9.84 5.55
C VAL A 330 14.02 10.57 6.71
N LEU A 331 13.70 9.87 7.81
CA LEU A 331 13.17 10.49 9.03
C LEU A 331 14.19 11.44 9.67
N ALA A 332 15.47 11.06 9.73
CA ALA A 332 16.52 11.93 10.24
C ALA A 332 16.65 13.22 9.40
N PHE A 333 16.64 13.10 8.06
CA PHE A 333 16.60 14.27 7.17
C PHE A 333 15.34 15.12 7.39
N ALA A 334 14.16 14.50 7.51
CA ALA A 334 12.89 15.20 7.74
C ALA A 334 12.92 16.02 9.04
N PHE A 335 13.35 15.41 10.16
CA PHE A 335 13.50 16.15 11.42
C PHE A 335 14.55 17.26 11.31
N ILE A 336 15.69 17.04 10.64
CA ILE A 336 16.67 18.09 10.37
C ILE A 336 16.04 19.24 9.57
N ALA A 337 15.29 18.97 8.51
CA ALA A 337 14.61 19.98 7.69
C ALA A 337 13.54 20.77 8.46
N ASN A 338 12.85 20.12 9.40
CA ASN A 338 11.84 20.73 10.25
C ASN A 338 12.46 21.62 11.34
N TYR A 339 13.45 21.11 12.09
CA TYR A 339 14.12 21.87 13.17
C TYR A 339 15.00 23.00 12.64
N SER A 340 15.62 22.86 11.46
CA SER A 340 16.38 23.94 10.80
C SER A 340 15.51 24.99 10.09
N GLY A 341 14.18 24.81 10.05
CA GLY A 341 13.26 25.74 9.38
C GLY A 341 13.27 25.68 7.85
N MET A 342 13.99 24.75 7.21
CA MET A 342 13.94 24.57 5.75
C MET A 342 12.52 24.24 5.27
N SER A 343 11.82 23.32 5.96
CA SER A 343 10.43 22.96 5.65
C SER A 343 9.47 24.15 5.80
N ALA A 344 9.71 25.02 6.79
CA ALA A 344 8.90 26.21 7.04
C ALA A 344 9.15 27.32 6.01
N THR A 345 10.40 27.54 5.60
CA THR A 345 10.75 28.48 4.52
C THR A 345 10.09 28.10 3.20
N LEU A 346 10.09 26.80 2.86
CA LEU A 346 9.38 26.29 1.67
C LEU A 346 7.86 26.43 1.80
N ALA A 347 7.29 26.12 2.98
CA ALA A 347 5.86 26.29 3.24
C ALA A 347 5.41 27.75 3.09
N LEU A 348 6.18 28.72 3.59
CA LEU A 348 5.90 30.15 3.43
C LEU A 348 5.94 30.59 1.96
N ALA A 349 6.93 30.13 1.20
CA ALA A 349 7.01 30.42 -0.24
C ALA A 349 5.81 29.84 -1.02
N LEU A 350 5.32 28.67 -0.63
CA LEU A 350 4.15 28.01 -1.23
C LEU A 350 2.83 28.65 -0.79
N ALA A 351 2.74 29.14 0.44
CA ALA A 351 1.56 29.83 0.97
C ALA A 351 1.19 31.10 0.19
N HIS A 352 2.15 31.73 -0.50
CA HIS A 352 1.88 32.82 -1.44
C HIS A 352 0.99 32.42 -2.64
N THR A 353 0.80 31.13 -2.92
CA THR A 353 -0.22 30.66 -3.88
C THR A 353 -1.65 30.68 -3.31
N GLY A 354 -1.80 30.95 -2.02
CA GLY A 354 -3.07 31.16 -1.34
C GLY A 354 -4.00 29.96 -1.45
N GLN A 355 -5.29 30.23 -1.69
CA GLN A 355 -6.31 29.19 -1.81
C GLN A 355 -6.05 28.19 -2.95
N ALA A 356 -5.30 28.59 -3.99
CA ALA A 356 -4.93 27.70 -5.09
C ALA A 356 -4.00 26.57 -4.63
N PHE A 357 -3.31 26.71 -3.50
CA PHE A 357 -2.45 25.66 -2.96
C PHE A 357 -3.21 24.36 -2.66
N THR A 358 -4.51 24.43 -2.31
CA THR A 358 -5.33 23.22 -2.07
C THR A 358 -5.40 22.28 -3.28
N PHE A 359 -5.38 22.83 -4.50
CA PHE A 359 -5.31 22.08 -5.74
C PHE A 359 -3.91 21.51 -6.02
N PHE A 360 -2.85 22.26 -5.67
CA PHE A 360 -1.46 21.89 -5.94
C PHE A 360 -0.79 21.04 -4.85
N SER A 361 -1.31 21.06 -3.61
CA SER A 361 -0.84 20.27 -2.46
C SER A 361 -0.57 18.79 -2.76
N PRO A 362 -1.44 18.01 -3.45
CA PRO A 362 -1.16 16.61 -3.73
C PRO A 362 -0.02 16.41 -4.74
N PHE A 363 0.33 17.43 -5.55
CA PHE A 363 1.47 17.33 -6.45
C PHE A 363 2.81 17.27 -5.71
N LEU A 364 2.90 17.77 -4.46
CA LEU A 364 4.08 17.60 -3.62
C LEU A 364 4.23 16.15 -3.15
N GLY A 365 3.13 15.52 -2.72
CA GLY A 365 3.09 14.09 -2.40
C GLY A 365 3.46 13.23 -3.61
N TRP A 366 2.85 13.53 -4.75
CA TRP A 366 3.14 12.91 -6.05
C TRP A 366 4.61 13.03 -6.45
N LEU A 367 5.21 14.22 -6.35
CA LEU A 367 6.65 14.44 -6.57
C LEU A 367 7.50 13.65 -5.57
N GLY A 368 7.12 13.64 -4.30
CA GLY A 368 7.81 12.91 -3.24
C GLY A 368 7.87 11.42 -3.51
N VAL A 369 6.75 10.80 -3.89
CA VAL A 369 6.71 9.37 -4.23
C VAL A 369 7.35 9.09 -5.58
N PHE A 370 7.21 9.98 -6.57
CA PHE A 370 7.95 9.86 -7.84
C PHE A 370 9.47 9.78 -7.60
N LEU A 371 10.03 10.68 -6.78
CA LEU A 371 11.46 10.73 -6.49
C LEU A 371 11.94 9.58 -5.58
N THR A 372 11.18 9.25 -4.53
CA THR A 372 11.63 8.29 -3.50
C THR A 372 11.16 6.85 -3.70
N GLY A 373 10.12 6.62 -4.50
CA GLY A 373 9.42 5.35 -4.62
C GLY A 373 8.54 4.95 -3.43
N SER A 374 8.38 5.80 -2.41
CA SER A 374 7.76 5.43 -1.13
C SER A 374 6.88 6.54 -0.54
N ASP A 375 5.63 6.21 -0.23
CA ASP A 375 4.66 7.13 0.39
C ASP A 375 5.10 7.54 1.81
N THR A 376 5.63 6.58 2.59
CA THR A 376 6.28 6.85 3.88
C THR A 376 7.38 7.91 3.76
N SER A 377 8.18 7.84 2.70
CA SER A 377 9.28 8.78 2.47
C SER A 377 8.76 10.15 2.01
N ALA A 378 7.74 10.19 1.16
CA ALA A 378 7.10 11.45 0.74
C ALA A 378 6.40 12.17 1.91
N ASN A 379 5.76 11.42 2.80
CA ASN A 379 5.11 11.95 3.99
C ASN A 379 6.12 12.42 5.04
N ALA A 380 7.23 11.71 5.23
CA ALA A 380 8.34 12.20 6.04
C ALA A 380 8.89 13.53 5.50
N LEU A 381 9.17 13.60 4.19
CA LEU A 381 9.76 14.77 3.54
C LEU A 381 8.85 16.02 3.57
N PHE A 382 7.55 15.84 3.35
CA PHE A 382 6.65 16.96 3.06
C PHE A 382 5.46 17.13 4.02
N GLY A 383 5.15 16.17 4.91
CA GLY A 383 4.01 16.28 5.83
C GLY A 383 4.06 17.53 6.72
N ALA A 384 5.23 17.86 7.27
CA ALA A 384 5.42 19.06 8.07
C ALA A 384 5.31 20.38 7.28
N LEU A 385 5.80 20.37 6.04
CA LEU A 385 5.67 21.48 5.09
C LEU A 385 4.18 21.70 4.74
N GLN A 386 3.42 20.63 4.51
CA GLN A 386 1.99 20.69 4.18
C GLN A 386 1.17 21.24 5.34
N ALA A 387 1.40 20.74 6.56
CA ALA A 387 0.78 21.27 7.79
C ALA A 387 1.09 22.76 7.99
N THR A 388 2.38 23.14 7.88
CA THR A 388 2.79 24.55 7.98
C THR A 388 2.11 25.39 6.89
N THR A 389 2.03 24.92 5.65
CA THR A 389 1.38 25.67 4.55
C THR A 389 -0.12 25.81 4.80
N ALA A 390 -0.77 24.80 5.37
CA ALA A 390 -2.19 24.82 5.73
C ALA A 390 -2.50 25.94 6.73
N GLN A 391 -1.69 26.04 7.80
CA GLN A 391 -1.77 27.12 8.78
C GLN A 391 -1.65 28.51 8.11
N GLN A 392 -0.70 28.68 7.20
CA GLN A 392 -0.46 29.97 6.53
C GLN A 392 -1.59 30.38 5.57
N ILE A 393 -2.27 29.43 4.91
CA ILE A 393 -3.40 29.73 4.00
C ILE A 393 -4.78 29.64 4.67
N GLY A 394 -4.82 29.34 5.98
CA GLY A 394 -6.06 29.29 6.77
C GLY A 394 -6.95 28.07 6.50
N VAL A 395 -6.37 26.90 6.20
CA VAL A 395 -7.12 25.62 6.07
C VAL A 395 -6.64 24.59 7.10
N PRO A 396 -7.46 23.59 7.48
CA PRO A 396 -7.05 22.57 8.46
C PRO A 396 -5.82 21.76 8.01
N GLU A 397 -4.87 21.56 8.92
CA GLU A 397 -3.58 20.90 8.66
C GLU A 397 -3.77 19.46 8.13
N VAL A 398 -4.70 18.72 8.73
CA VAL A 398 -5.07 17.36 8.33
C VAL A 398 -5.42 17.25 6.85
N LEU A 399 -6.06 18.28 6.25
CA LEU A 399 -6.46 18.23 4.85
C LEU A 399 -5.25 18.18 3.92
N LEU A 400 -4.20 18.96 4.19
CA LEU A 400 -3.01 19.03 3.34
C LEU A 400 -1.98 17.94 3.67
N VAL A 401 -1.93 17.48 4.93
CA VAL A 401 -1.16 16.28 5.30
C VAL A 401 -1.75 15.03 4.64
N ALA A 402 -3.09 14.88 4.63
CA ALA A 402 -3.76 13.82 3.89
C ALA A 402 -3.62 13.97 2.37
N ALA A 403 -3.66 15.19 1.84
CA ALA A 403 -3.40 15.46 0.42
C ALA A 403 -2.02 14.95 -0.03
N ASN A 404 -1.00 15.08 0.83
CA ASN A 404 0.34 14.56 0.56
C ASN A 404 0.33 13.04 0.38
N THR A 405 -0.32 12.32 1.30
CA THR A 405 -0.50 10.86 1.26
C THR A 405 -1.32 10.45 0.02
N SER A 406 -2.46 11.10 -0.23
CA SER A 406 -3.35 10.77 -1.34
C SER A 406 -2.76 11.06 -2.72
N GLY A 407 -1.96 12.13 -2.86
CA GLY A 407 -1.18 12.42 -4.06
C GLY A 407 0.07 11.54 -4.21
N GLY A 408 0.66 11.09 -3.10
CA GLY A 408 1.76 10.13 -3.13
C GLY A 408 1.33 8.77 -3.71
N VAL A 409 0.13 8.29 -3.38
CA VAL A 409 -0.49 7.11 -4.00
C VAL A 409 -0.55 7.23 -5.54
N THR A 410 -0.97 8.38 -6.08
CA THR A 410 -1.01 8.57 -7.55
C THR A 410 0.39 8.69 -8.16
N GLY A 411 1.39 9.16 -7.41
CA GLY A 411 2.80 9.24 -7.81
C GLY A 411 3.54 7.90 -7.83
N LYS A 412 3.07 6.89 -7.07
CA LYS A 412 3.68 5.55 -7.06
C LYS A 412 3.84 4.97 -8.47
N MET A 413 2.82 5.13 -9.32
CA MET A 413 2.74 4.49 -10.63
C MET A 413 3.76 4.97 -11.68
N ILE A 414 4.55 6.00 -11.36
CA ILE A 414 5.60 6.57 -12.22
C ILE A 414 6.99 6.54 -11.61
N SER A 415 7.12 6.18 -10.33
CA SER A 415 8.40 6.26 -9.62
C SER A 415 9.45 5.30 -10.24
N PRO A 416 10.73 5.70 -10.43
CA PRO A 416 11.69 4.94 -11.23
C PRO A 416 11.95 3.52 -10.71
N GLN A 417 11.92 3.30 -9.39
CA GLN A 417 12.01 1.97 -8.78
C GLN A 417 10.85 1.08 -9.25
N SER A 418 9.63 1.61 -9.18
CA SER A 418 8.41 0.95 -9.63
C SER A 418 8.48 0.68 -11.13
N ILE A 419 8.86 1.65 -11.97
CA ILE A 419 8.95 1.47 -13.43
C ILE A 419 10.05 0.49 -13.83
N ALA A 420 11.22 0.50 -13.17
CA ALA A 420 12.30 -0.45 -13.45
C ALA A 420 11.93 -1.87 -13.00
N ILE A 421 11.32 -2.02 -11.82
CA ILE A 421 10.72 -3.29 -11.39
C ILE A 421 9.67 -3.69 -12.41
N ALA A 422 8.78 -2.78 -12.84
CA ALA A 422 7.76 -3.05 -13.82
C ALA A 422 8.31 -3.48 -15.18
N CYS A 423 9.46 -2.98 -15.62
CA CYS A 423 10.06 -3.30 -16.92
C CYS A 423 10.91 -4.58 -16.91
N ALA A 424 11.63 -4.87 -15.82
CA ALA A 424 12.17 -6.21 -15.55
C ALA A 424 11.03 -7.22 -15.47
N ALA A 425 9.99 -6.85 -14.72
CA ALA A 425 8.70 -7.49 -14.69
C ALA A 425 7.83 -7.22 -15.93
N VAL A 426 8.31 -6.65 -17.05
CA VAL A 426 7.62 -6.80 -18.35
C VAL A 426 8.44 -7.40 -19.48
N GLY A 427 9.70 -7.78 -19.26
CA GLY A 427 10.58 -8.18 -20.35
C GLY A 427 10.76 -7.06 -21.39
N LEU A 428 10.34 -5.84 -21.02
CA LEU A 428 10.58 -4.59 -21.73
C LEU A 428 11.66 -3.81 -20.96
N VAL A 429 12.67 -4.54 -20.46
CA VAL A 429 13.92 -3.99 -19.93
C VAL A 429 14.55 -3.13 -21.02
N GLY A 430 14.93 -1.90 -20.70
CA GLY A 430 15.36 -0.90 -21.67
C GLY A 430 14.21 -0.13 -22.34
N LYS A 431 12.94 -0.37 -21.94
CA LYS A 431 11.77 0.42 -22.34
C LYS A 431 11.06 1.11 -21.17
N GLU A 432 11.78 1.32 -20.07
CA GLU A 432 11.32 2.07 -18.89
C GLU A 432 10.77 3.45 -19.30
N SER A 433 11.39 4.09 -20.30
CA SER A 433 10.93 5.36 -20.86
C SER A 433 9.56 5.26 -21.54
N ASP A 434 9.26 4.19 -22.27
CA ASP A 434 7.97 4.02 -22.95
C ASP A 434 6.85 3.72 -21.95
N LEU A 435 7.12 2.88 -20.94
CA LEU A 435 6.17 2.62 -19.86
C LEU A 435 5.90 3.89 -19.04
N PHE A 436 6.95 4.65 -18.68
CA PHE A 436 6.81 5.95 -18.01
C PHE A 436 6.01 6.96 -18.86
N ARG A 437 6.28 7.08 -20.16
CA ARG A 437 5.52 7.95 -21.10
C ARG A 437 4.04 7.58 -21.19
N PHE A 438 3.70 6.31 -20.96
CA PHE A 438 2.33 5.85 -20.84
C PHE A 438 1.73 6.19 -19.47
N THR A 439 2.36 5.76 -18.36
CA THR A 439 1.79 5.92 -17.01
C THR A 439 1.77 7.36 -16.51
N VAL A 440 2.69 8.24 -16.96
CA VAL A 440 2.76 9.64 -16.49
C VAL A 440 1.50 10.44 -16.79
N LYS A 441 0.85 10.19 -17.94
CA LYS A 441 -0.42 10.83 -18.30
C LYS A 441 -1.53 10.46 -17.30
N HIS A 442 -1.64 9.17 -17.01
CA HIS A 442 -2.62 8.59 -16.08
C HIS A 442 -2.40 9.10 -14.65
N SER A 443 -1.15 9.08 -14.21
CA SER A 443 -0.70 9.55 -12.90
C SER A 443 -1.01 11.03 -12.68
N ILE A 444 -0.74 11.89 -13.66
CA ILE A 444 -1.10 13.31 -13.61
C ILE A 444 -2.63 13.48 -13.58
N THR A 445 -3.40 12.75 -14.41
CA THR A 445 -4.87 12.80 -14.38
C THR A 445 -5.42 12.47 -12.99
N PHE A 446 -4.96 11.39 -12.35
CA PHE A 446 -5.41 11.03 -11.00
C PHE A 446 -4.98 12.06 -9.95
N THR A 447 -3.81 12.69 -10.09
CA THR A 447 -3.34 13.75 -9.20
C THR A 447 -4.17 15.03 -9.31
N VAL A 448 -4.57 15.41 -10.54
CA VAL A 448 -5.54 16.49 -10.80
C VAL A 448 -6.88 16.19 -10.13
N MET A 449 -7.38 14.94 -10.23
CA MET A 449 -8.64 14.54 -9.60
C MET A 449 -8.59 14.63 -8.07
N ILE A 450 -7.49 14.18 -7.45
CA ILE A 450 -7.23 14.36 -6.03
C ILE A 450 -7.17 15.86 -5.66
N GLY A 451 -6.49 16.70 -6.46
CA GLY A 451 -6.44 18.16 -6.26
C GLY A 451 -7.82 18.83 -6.31
N ILE A 452 -8.71 18.39 -7.20
CA ILE A 452 -10.11 18.83 -7.24
C ILE A 452 -10.84 18.40 -5.97
N ILE A 453 -10.70 17.14 -5.54
CA ILE A 453 -11.32 16.62 -4.32
C ILE A 453 -10.89 17.43 -3.09
N ILE A 454 -9.60 17.72 -2.94
CA ILE A 454 -9.05 18.50 -1.82
C ILE A 454 -9.55 19.96 -1.85
N THR A 455 -9.59 20.58 -3.02
CA THR A 455 -10.11 21.96 -3.19
C THR A 455 -11.60 22.03 -2.81
N LEU A 456 -12.39 21.03 -3.21
CA LEU A 456 -13.79 20.91 -2.82
C LEU A 456 -13.94 20.65 -1.32
N GLN A 457 -13.09 19.81 -0.72
CA GLN A 457 -13.07 19.58 0.74
C GLN A 457 -12.68 20.84 1.53
N ALA A 458 -11.77 21.67 1.01
CA ALA A 458 -11.37 22.92 1.66
C ALA A 458 -12.51 23.96 1.70
N TYR A 459 -13.24 24.14 0.60
CA TYR A 459 -14.09 25.33 0.40
C TYR A 459 -15.57 25.07 0.14
N VAL A 460 -15.97 23.83 -0.18
CA VAL A 460 -17.36 23.48 -0.53
C VAL A 460 -17.94 22.43 0.42
N PHE A 461 -17.11 21.47 0.86
CA PHE A 461 -17.50 20.40 1.76
C PHE A 461 -16.57 20.30 3.00
N PRO A 462 -16.34 21.39 3.76
CA PRO A 462 -15.45 21.38 4.94
C PRO A 462 -15.93 20.44 6.05
N TRP A 463 -17.22 20.08 6.06
CA TRP A 463 -17.77 19.03 6.94
C TRP A 463 -17.20 17.62 6.67
N MET A 464 -16.49 17.41 5.56
CA MET A 464 -15.75 16.18 5.28
C MET A 464 -14.37 16.14 5.96
N ILE A 465 -13.89 17.27 6.49
CA ILE A 465 -12.68 17.31 7.32
C ILE A 465 -13.07 16.77 8.71
N PRO A 466 -12.26 15.89 9.35
CA PRO A 466 -12.56 15.36 10.68
C PRO A 466 -12.50 16.44 11.78
#